data_AF-A0A1Q3ELQ9-F1
#
_entry.id   AF-A0A1Q3ELQ9-F1
#
_cell.length_a   1.000
_cell.length_b   1.000
_cell.length_c   1.000
_cell.angle_alpha   90.00
_cell.angle_beta   90.00
_cell.angle_gamma   90.00
#
_symmetry.space_group_name_H-M   'P 1'
#
loop_
_entity.id
_entity.type
_entity.pdbx_description
1 polymer ?
#
loop_
_entity_poly.entity_id
_entity_poly.type
_entity_poly.pdbx_seq_one_letter_code
_entity_poly.pdbx_strand_id
1 'polypeptide(L)'
;MAALDQQELLRDFPDVTESDLASEFLHAYLTPEARKNISLELCARILLTEPELHEKLKEGHKSQNSEALDNLCAYLRRNAWRFQPQLEEMNELLREIFSDGRITLIAKGEWKGPSWMPPKNSSKDAHIDPETTAYIENLRIPFQHNDKLRNRLDRVFSSSKDTFLVNTSGDSFYIAIDEANVASRKHDEAFEDQHGRYPILKEIIRGLRRQIGSSKIPIRFVVAGTMIPEDHFQSTVGEWDDFRWCSDTGSFNDPEDHRRYVSQFMPDSFSSSVTGQALIARMWYWLRGRHRYTASFLAVLLRNNYQSPHTLLGGRNIAIIIGIHHLVPQGFSNGHLAWSKCIVQLLLF
;
A
#
# COMPACT_ATOMS: atom_id res chain seq x y z
N MET A 1 13.80 16.16 -37.12
CA MET A 1 13.95 17.55 -36.64
C MET A 1 15.30 17.62 -35.98
N ALA A 2 16.20 18.47 -36.49
CA ALA A 2 17.52 18.64 -35.91
C ALA A 2 17.38 19.09 -34.46
N ALA A 3 18.15 18.50 -33.54
CA ALA A 3 18.32 19.09 -32.23
C ALA A 3 18.85 20.51 -32.47
N LEU A 4 18.05 21.51 -32.14
CA LEU A 4 18.55 22.88 -32.02
C LEU A 4 19.79 22.79 -31.14
N ASP A 5 20.88 23.39 -31.60
CA ASP A 5 22.12 23.39 -30.86
C ASP A 5 21.83 24.01 -29.49
N GLN A 6 21.99 23.25 -28.41
CA GLN A 6 21.71 23.73 -27.05
C GLN A 6 22.53 25.00 -26.74
N GLN A 7 23.66 25.21 -27.43
CA GLN A 7 24.43 26.44 -27.35
C GLN A 7 23.74 27.65 -27.98
N GLU A 8 22.99 27.47 -29.06
CA GLU A 8 22.18 28.56 -29.64
C GLU A 8 21.06 28.95 -28.68
N LEU A 9 20.41 27.95 -28.07
CA LEU A 9 19.35 28.19 -27.09
C LEU A 9 19.83 29.02 -25.89
N LEU A 10 21.03 28.74 -25.38
CA LEU A 10 21.64 29.52 -24.28
C LEU A 10 21.95 30.99 -24.68
N ARG A 11 22.07 31.28 -25.97
CA ARG A 11 22.29 32.65 -26.47
C ARG A 11 20.98 33.40 -26.67
N ASP A 12 19.92 32.69 -27.05
CA ASP A 12 18.60 33.26 -27.33
C ASP A 12 17.88 33.72 -26.05
N PHE A 13 18.26 33.19 -24.89
CA PHE A 13 17.70 33.57 -23.58
C PHE A 13 18.75 34.27 -22.71
N PRO A 14 19.04 35.57 -22.92
CA PRO A 14 20.14 36.24 -22.21
C PRO A 14 19.93 36.38 -20.70
N ASP A 15 18.69 36.29 -20.22
CA ASP A 15 18.34 36.40 -18.82
C ASP A 15 17.18 35.48 -18.44
N VAL A 16 17.39 34.67 -17.39
CA VAL A 16 16.41 33.75 -16.80
C VAL A 16 16.11 34.10 -15.34
N THR A 17 16.39 35.35 -14.93
CA THR A 17 16.06 35.85 -13.59
C THR A 17 14.56 35.92 -13.36
N GLU A 18 13.82 36.40 -14.36
CA GLU A 18 12.36 36.48 -14.35
C GLU A 18 11.72 35.09 -14.53
N SER A 19 10.64 34.82 -13.80
CA SER A 19 9.99 33.50 -13.78
C SER A 19 9.42 33.10 -15.15
N ASP A 20 8.84 34.05 -15.89
CA ASP A 20 8.26 33.79 -17.21
C ASP A 20 9.33 33.37 -18.22
N LEU A 21 10.42 34.14 -18.34
CA LEU A 21 11.55 33.83 -19.22
C LEU A 21 12.26 32.53 -18.82
N ALA A 22 12.38 32.28 -17.51
CA ALA A 22 12.95 31.03 -17.01
C ALA A 22 12.09 29.82 -17.40
N SER A 23 10.77 29.95 -17.38
CA SER A 23 9.85 28.88 -17.79
C SER A 23 9.91 28.62 -19.28
N GLU A 24 10.02 29.67 -20.11
CA GLU A 24 10.18 29.56 -21.56
C GLU A 24 11.52 28.90 -21.93
N PHE A 25 12.62 29.38 -21.33
CA PHE A 25 13.94 28.78 -21.50
C PHE A 25 13.92 27.30 -21.13
N LEU A 26 13.39 26.98 -19.95
CA LEU A 26 13.33 25.60 -19.46
C LEU A 26 12.52 24.71 -20.40
N HIS A 27 11.33 25.16 -20.82
CA HIS A 27 10.49 24.42 -21.76
C HIS A 27 11.18 24.22 -23.11
N ALA A 28 11.90 25.22 -23.61
CA ALA A 28 12.63 25.13 -24.87
C ALA A 28 13.85 24.18 -24.78
N TYR A 29 14.52 24.14 -23.62
CA TYR A 29 15.66 23.26 -23.34
C TYR A 29 15.26 21.78 -23.19
N LEU A 30 14.00 21.49 -22.84
CA LEU A 30 13.48 20.13 -22.78
C LEU A 30 13.50 19.42 -24.15
N THR A 31 13.75 18.11 -24.13
CA THR A 31 13.68 17.29 -25.34
C THR A 31 12.27 17.33 -25.95
N PRO A 32 12.12 17.15 -27.28
CA PRO A 32 10.81 17.15 -27.93
C PRO A 32 9.82 16.16 -27.30
N GLU A 33 10.30 15.01 -26.82
CA GLU A 33 9.50 14.01 -26.12
C GLU A 33 9.03 14.53 -24.76
N ALA A 34 9.91 15.17 -23.99
CA ALA A 34 9.58 15.70 -22.67
C ALA A 34 8.56 16.85 -22.76
N ARG A 35 8.66 17.71 -23.78
CA ARG A 35 7.71 18.79 -24.05
C ARG A 35 6.28 18.32 -24.29
N LYS A 36 6.06 17.07 -24.73
CA LYS A 36 4.71 16.50 -24.87
C LYS A 36 4.02 16.31 -23.51
N ASN A 37 4.80 16.10 -22.46
CA ASN A 37 4.30 15.79 -21.12
C ASN A 37 4.44 16.98 -20.15
N ILE A 38 5.35 17.93 -20.44
CA ILE A 38 5.63 19.10 -19.61
C ILE A 38 5.33 20.35 -20.44
N SER A 39 4.15 20.93 -20.22
CA SER A 39 3.76 22.17 -20.89
C SER A 39 4.51 23.37 -20.31
N LEU A 40 4.48 24.49 -21.04
CA LEU A 40 5.05 25.76 -20.57
C LEU A 40 4.40 26.21 -19.25
N GLU A 41 3.08 26.08 -19.11
CA GLU A 41 2.38 26.42 -17.86
C GLU A 41 2.82 25.54 -16.70
N LEU A 42 3.16 24.27 -16.98
CA LEU A 42 3.69 23.36 -15.97
C LEU A 42 5.10 23.78 -15.54
N CYS A 43 5.97 24.17 -16.47
CA CYS A 43 7.29 24.73 -16.15
C CYS A 43 7.17 25.98 -15.25
N ALA A 44 6.29 26.92 -15.59
CA ALA A 44 6.07 28.13 -14.79
C ALA A 44 5.61 27.77 -13.37
N ARG A 45 4.66 26.83 -13.24
CA ARG A 45 4.18 26.37 -11.93
C ARG A 45 5.27 25.69 -11.11
N ILE A 46 6.11 24.88 -11.75
CA ILE A 46 7.23 24.21 -11.08
C ILE A 46 8.19 25.23 -10.48
N LEU A 47 8.63 26.20 -11.28
CA LEU A 47 9.58 27.23 -10.84
C LEU A 47 8.98 28.13 -9.76
N LEU A 48 7.68 28.40 -9.82
CA LEU A 48 6.97 29.14 -8.78
C LEU A 48 6.86 28.35 -7.46
N THR A 49 6.63 27.04 -7.53
CA THR A 49 6.39 26.19 -6.37
C THR A 49 7.70 25.77 -5.68
N GLU A 50 8.78 25.58 -6.44
CA GLU A 50 10.10 25.20 -5.93
C GLU A 50 11.17 26.25 -6.31
N PRO A 51 11.32 27.33 -5.52
CA PRO A 51 12.30 28.40 -5.79
C PRO A 51 13.74 27.90 -5.91
N GLU A 52 14.09 26.81 -5.20
CA GLU A 52 15.42 26.18 -5.30
C GLU A 52 15.71 25.65 -6.71
N LEU A 53 14.70 25.16 -7.44
CA LEU A 53 14.88 24.75 -8.84
C LEU A 53 15.10 25.95 -9.74
N HIS A 54 14.42 27.06 -9.48
CA HIS A 54 14.63 28.31 -10.21
C HIS A 54 16.05 28.83 -10.01
N GLU A 55 16.58 28.80 -8.79
CA GLU A 55 17.96 29.19 -8.53
C GLU A 55 18.98 28.25 -9.20
N LYS A 56 18.74 26.92 -9.18
CA LYS A 56 19.58 25.96 -9.92
C LYS A 56 19.55 26.19 -11.42
N LEU A 57 18.39 26.52 -11.98
CA LEU A 57 18.24 26.87 -13.40
C LEU A 57 19.05 28.14 -13.73
N LYS A 58 18.93 29.19 -12.91
CA LYS A 58 19.69 30.45 -13.07
C LYS A 58 21.19 30.20 -13.02
N GLU A 59 21.65 29.43 -12.04
CA GLU A 59 23.07 29.11 -11.87
C GLU A 59 23.60 28.29 -13.07
N GLY A 60 22.88 27.24 -13.47
CA GLY A 60 23.22 26.42 -14.63
C GLY A 60 23.27 27.23 -15.93
N HIS A 61 22.29 28.12 -16.14
CA HIS A 61 22.23 29.02 -17.29
C HIS A 61 23.41 30.01 -17.30
N LYS A 62 23.61 30.74 -16.19
CA LYS A 62 24.66 31.76 -16.05
C LYS A 62 26.07 31.17 -16.22
N SER A 63 26.28 29.96 -15.73
CA SER A 63 27.55 29.24 -15.86
C SER A 63 27.71 28.49 -17.19
N GLN A 64 26.68 28.50 -18.04
CA GLN A 64 26.61 27.68 -19.27
C GLN A 64 26.93 26.20 -19.02
N ASN A 65 26.55 25.70 -17.84
CA ASN A 65 26.82 24.33 -17.43
C ASN A 65 25.71 23.40 -17.94
N SER A 66 25.91 22.84 -19.13
CA SER A 66 24.95 21.93 -19.78
C SER A 66 24.64 20.70 -18.94
N GLU A 67 25.63 20.14 -18.23
CA GLU A 67 25.43 18.98 -17.36
C GLU A 67 24.47 19.29 -16.20
N ALA A 68 24.61 20.47 -15.58
CA ALA A 68 23.69 20.92 -14.53
C ALA A 68 22.25 21.09 -15.05
N LEU A 69 22.10 21.64 -16.26
CA LEU A 69 20.81 21.82 -16.92
C LEU A 69 20.17 20.50 -17.34
N ASP A 70 20.96 19.56 -17.85
CA ASP A 70 20.50 18.22 -18.21
C ASP A 70 20.05 17.44 -16.98
N ASN A 71 20.80 17.55 -15.87
CA ASN A 71 20.43 16.98 -14.57
C ASN A 71 19.12 17.58 -14.04
N LEU A 72 18.92 18.89 -14.18
CA LEU A 72 17.66 19.55 -13.83
C LEU A 72 16.51 19.05 -14.71
N CYS A 73 16.71 18.92 -16.01
CA CYS A 73 15.70 18.37 -16.92
C CYS A 73 15.37 16.90 -16.62
N ALA A 74 16.36 16.10 -16.24
CA ALA A 74 16.14 14.74 -15.77
C ALA A 74 15.32 14.71 -14.47
N TYR A 75 15.61 15.61 -13.53
CA TYR A 75 14.81 15.77 -12.31
C TYR A 75 13.37 16.15 -12.62
N LEU A 76 13.15 17.12 -13.51
CA LEU A 76 11.82 17.59 -13.88
C LEU A 76 11.01 16.49 -14.56
N ARG A 77 11.61 15.74 -15.49
CA ARG A 77 10.93 14.58 -16.11
C ARG A 77 10.47 13.56 -15.07
N ARG A 78 11.27 13.31 -14.04
CA ARG A 78 10.93 12.36 -12.95
C ARG A 78 9.89 12.91 -11.97
N ASN A 79 9.77 14.23 -11.83
CA ASN A 79 8.98 14.86 -10.78
C ASN A 79 7.84 15.75 -11.30
N ALA A 80 7.66 15.93 -12.61
CA ALA A 80 6.66 16.82 -13.21
C ALA A 80 5.22 16.47 -12.78
N TRP A 81 4.95 15.20 -12.50
CA TRP A 81 3.67 14.73 -11.96
C TRP A 81 3.26 15.44 -10.66
N ARG A 82 4.22 15.90 -9.85
CA ARG A 82 3.97 16.63 -8.59
C ARG A 82 3.32 17.99 -8.79
N PHE A 83 3.31 18.47 -10.02
CA PHE A 83 2.84 19.80 -10.39
C PHE A 83 1.64 19.73 -11.35
N GLN A 84 1.26 18.50 -11.76
CA GLN A 84 0.10 18.26 -12.59
C GLN A 84 -1.16 18.62 -11.81
N PRO A 85 -2.03 19.51 -12.33
CA PRO A 85 -3.18 20.00 -11.58
C PRO A 85 -4.19 18.90 -11.26
N GLN A 86 -4.32 17.86 -12.11
CA GLN A 86 -5.17 16.71 -11.81
C GLN A 86 -4.67 15.84 -10.64
N LEU A 87 -3.44 16.06 -10.16
CA LEU A 87 -2.85 15.35 -9.02
C LEU A 87 -2.70 16.27 -7.80
N GLU A 88 -3.25 17.50 -7.82
CA GLU A 88 -3.04 18.49 -6.76
C GLU A 88 -3.44 17.96 -5.37
N GLU A 89 -4.64 17.37 -5.22
CA GLU A 89 -5.12 16.81 -3.96
C GLU A 89 -4.18 15.72 -3.42
N MET A 90 -3.66 14.87 -4.31
CA MET A 90 -2.70 13.82 -3.97
C MET A 90 -1.35 14.42 -3.57
N ASN A 91 -0.89 15.46 -4.27
CA ASN A 91 0.36 16.16 -3.99
C ASN A 91 0.25 16.97 -2.69
N GLU A 92 -0.92 17.53 -2.38
CA GLU A 92 -1.23 18.14 -1.07
C GLU A 92 -1.19 17.09 0.04
N LEU A 93 -1.83 15.93 -0.15
CA LEU A 93 -1.79 14.84 0.83
C LEU A 93 -0.36 14.35 1.05
N LEU A 94 0.41 14.13 -0.02
CA LEU A 94 1.82 13.74 0.07
C LEU A 94 2.63 14.82 0.77
N ARG A 95 2.43 16.10 0.43
CA ARG A 95 3.05 17.22 1.14
C ARG A 95 2.68 17.21 2.61
N GLU A 96 1.42 17.09 3.00
CA GLU A 96 0.99 17.03 4.41
C GLU A 96 1.69 15.89 5.16
N ILE A 97 1.71 14.70 4.55
CA ILE A 97 2.40 13.51 5.09
C ILE A 97 3.91 13.79 5.30
N PHE A 98 4.55 14.51 4.37
CA PHE A 98 5.98 14.76 4.38
C PHE A 98 6.41 16.04 5.13
N SER A 99 5.59 17.09 5.16
CA SER A 99 5.92 18.44 5.63
C SER A 99 5.69 18.60 7.13
N ASP A 100 4.75 17.85 7.70
CA ASP A 100 4.39 17.99 9.11
C ASP A 100 5.52 17.47 10.04
N GLY A 101 6.57 16.86 9.47
CA GLY A 101 7.66 16.27 10.24
C GLY A 101 7.19 15.15 11.17
N ARG A 102 5.89 14.80 11.16
CA ARG A 102 5.29 13.75 12.00
C ARG A 102 5.98 12.44 11.76
N ILE A 103 6.24 12.09 10.50
CA ILE A 103 6.98 10.90 10.15
C ILE A 103 8.38 10.93 10.78
N THR A 104 9.08 12.06 10.72
CA THR A 104 10.38 12.24 11.36
C THR A 104 10.29 12.16 12.88
N LEU A 105 9.28 12.75 13.50
CA LEU A 105 9.02 12.69 14.95
C LEU A 105 8.70 11.25 15.39
N ILE A 106 7.90 10.53 14.59
CA ILE A 106 7.56 9.12 14.82
C ILE A 106 8.83 8.27 14.71
N ALA A 107 9.61 8.48 13.65
CA ALA A 107 10.87 7.78 13.44
C ALA A 107 11.83 8.03 14.61
N LYS A 108 11.99 9.28 15.07
CA LYS A 108 12.82 9.62 16.23
C LYS A 108 12.26 9.15 17.58
N GLY A 109 11.05 8.59 17.63
CA GLY A 109 10.36 8.26 18.87
C GLY A 109 9.93 9.50 19.68
N GLU A 110 9.95 10.68 19.08
CA GLU A 110 9.58 11.98 19.67
C GLU A 110 8.07 12.28 19.53
N TRP A 111 7.35 11.51 18.72
CA TRP A 111 5.91 11.68 18.51
C TRP A 111 5.11 11.35 19.78
N LYS A 112 4.44 12.37 20.32
CA LYS A 112 3.59 12.28 21.53
C LYS A 112 2.11 12.04 21.23
N GLY A 113 1.73 11.88 19.97
CA GLY A 113 0.34 11.56 19.60
C GLY A 113 -0.06 10.17 20.10
N PRO A 114 -1.34 9.79 20.00
CA PRO A 114 -1.82 8.49 20.45
C PRO A 114 -1.22 7.38 19.57
N SER A 115 -0.04 6.90 19.96
CA SER A 115 0.57 5.70 19.43
C SER A 115 -0.04 4.50 20.12
N TRP A 116 -0.36 3.47 19.35
CA TRP A 116 -0.62 2.18 19.97
C TRP A 116 0.72 1.66 20.50
N MET A 117 0.83 1.56 21.82
CA MET A 117 1.89 0.81 22.48
C MET A 117 1.23 -0.34 23.24
N PRO A 118 1.85 -1.54 23.28
CA PRO A 118 1.47 -2.56 24.23
C PRO A 118 1.48 -1.97 25.65
N PRO A 119 0.56 -2.36 26.55
CA PRO A 119 0.53 -1.84 27.91
C PRO A 119 1.89 -2.06 28.61
N LYS A 120 2.58 -0.99 29.01
CA LYS A 120 3.88 -1.04 29.70
C LYS A 120 3.78 -1.42 31.19
N ASN A 121 2.62 -1.84 31.66
CA ASN A 121 2.36 -2.02 33.08
C ASN A 121 2.42 -3.50 33.48
N SER A 122 3.62 -4.05 33.51
CA SER A 122 4.00 -5.07 34.48
C SER A 122 5.48 -4.90 34.81
N SER A 123 5.81 -5.08 36.08
CA SER A 123 7.02 -4.60 36.77
C SER A 123 8.36 -4.96 36.13
N LYS A 124 9.38 -4.21 36.55
CA LYS A 124 10.78 -4.13 36.08
C LYS A 124 11.62 -5.43 36.02
N ASP A 125 11.04 -6.62 36.14
CA ASP A 125 11.79 -7.90 36.10
C ASP A 125 11.17 -8.98 35.20
N ALA A 126 10.22 -8.65 34.33
CA ALA A 126 9.62 -9.63 33.44
C ALA A 126 10.28 -9.60 32.05
N HIS A 127 11.04 -10.67 31.74
CA HIS A 127 10.96 -11.27 30.40
C HIS A 127 9.52 -11.12 29.89
N ILE A 128 9.35 -10.72 28.62
CA ILE A 128 8.04 -10.69 27.95
C ILE A 128 7.27 -11.89 28.44
N ASP A 129 6.22 -11.63 29.22
CA ASP A 129 5.51 -12.67 29.94
C ASP A 129 5.24 -13.82 28.96
N PRO A 130 5.70 -15.05 29.25
CA PRO A 130 5.49 -16.19 28.37
C PRO A 130 4.02 -16.35 28.02
N GLU A 131 3.11 -15.90 28.89
CA GLU A 131 1.67 -15.89 28.66
C GLU A 131 1.25 -14.86 27.61
N THR A 132 1.85 -13.67 27.55
CA THR A 132 1.58 -12.64 26.54
C THR A 132 2.17 -13.01 25.17
N THR A 133 3.38 -13.56 25.13
CA THR A 133 3.95 -14.15 23.90
C THR A 133 3.13 -15.34 23.45
N ALA A 134 2.79 -16.26 24.36
CA ALA A 134 1.89 -17.37 24.09
C ALA A 134 0.47 -16.90 23.76
N TYR A 135 0.00 -15.75 24.22
CA TYR A 135 -1.33 -15.21 23.91
C TYR A 135 -1.36 -14.64 22.49
N ILE A 136 -0.29 -13.95 22.08
CA ILE A 136 -0.09 -13.50 20.69
C ILE A 136 0.10 -14.71 19.76
N GLU A 137 0.81 -15.75 20.20
CA GLU A 137 1.00 -17.00 19.45
C GLU A 137 -0.26 -17.89 19.45
N ASN A 138 -1.11 -17.82 20.48
CA ASN A 138 -2.35 -18.61 20.63
C ASN A 138 -3.63 -17.77 20.47
N LEU A 139 -3.61 -16.69 19.68
CA LEU A 139 -4.77 -15.84 19.37
C LEU A 139 -5.94 -16.65 18.77
N ARG A 140 -6.72 -17.32 19.62
CA ARG A 140 -8.08 -17.80 19.34
C ARG A 140 -9.03 -16.69 19.75
N ILE A 141 -9.31 -15.76 18.85
CA ILE A 141 -10.09 -14.55 19.14
C ILE A 141 -11.60 -14.88 19.22
N PRO A 142 -12.29 -14.72 20.37
CA PRO A 142 -13.75 -14.64 20.43
C PRO A 142 -14.16 -13.16 20.46
N PHE A 143 -14.83 -12.72 19.40
CA PHE A 143 -15.01 -11.32 19.02
C PHE A 143 -16.05 -10.48 19.79
N GLN A 144 -16.66 -10.93 20.88
CA GLN A 144 -17.99 -10.39 21.21
C GLN A 144 -18.08 -9.23 22.21
N HIS A 145 -17.07 -8.93 23.07
CA HIS A 145 -17.31 -7.98 24.19
C HIS A 145 -16.23 -6.92 24.47
N ASN A 146 -15.37 -6.56 23.51
CA ASN A 146 -14.38 -5.52 23.74
C ASN A 146 -14.66 -4.27 22.88
N ASP A 147 -15.52 -3.38 23.38
CA ASP A 147 -15.83 -2.10 22.74
C ASP A 147 -14.59 -1.24 22.50
N LYS A 148 -13.54 -1.40 23.32
CA LYS A 148 -12.27 -0.71 23.15
C LYS A 148 -11.46 -1.27 21.98
N LEU A 149 -11.49 -2.57 21.76
CA LEU A 149 -10.86 -3.21 20.60
C LEU A 149 -11.68 -2.95 19.33
N ARG A 150 -13.01 -2.97 19.40
CA ARG A 150 -13.90 -2.62 18.29
C ARG A 150 -13.70 -1.17 17.84
N ASN A 151 -13.71 -0.22 18.77
CA ASN A 151 -13.39 1.19 18.47
C ASN A 151 -11.95 1.37 17.94
N ARG A 152 -11.02 0.48 18.31
CA ARG A 152 -9.65 0.49 17.78
C ARG A 152 -9.60 -0.06 16.35
N LEU A 153 -10.28 -1.18 16.08
CA LEU A 153 -10.39 -1.78 14.75
C LEU A 153 -11.20 -0.87 13.79
N ASP A 154 -12.22 -0.16 14.28
CA ASP A 154 -13.00 0.80 13.47
C ASP A 154 -12.19 2.05 13.11
N ARG A 155 -11.21 2.42 13.94
CA ARG A 155 -10.23 3.49 13.62
C ARG A 155 -9.14 3.02 12.68
N VAL A 156 -8.79 1.75 12.80
CA VAL A 156 -7.82 1.05 11.96
C VAL A 156 -8.39 0.94 10.54
N PHE A 157 -9.59 0.37 10.39
CA PHE A 157 -10.24 0.18 9.09
C PHE A 157 -11.17 1.34 8.69
N SER A 158 -10.95 2.55 9.22
CA SER A 158 -11.74 3.70 8.78
C SER A 158 -11.30 4.06 7.36
N SER A 159 -12.26 4.21 6.44
CA SER A 159 -12.04 4.60 5.03
C SER A 159 -11.40 5.97 4.81
N SER A 160 -10.94 6.62 5.89
CA SER A 160 -10.24 7.90 5.89
C SER A 160 -8.79 7.82 6.36
N LYS A 161 -8.28 6.64 6.78
CA LYS A 161 -6.95 6.48 7.43
C LYS A 161 -6.29 5.13 7.18
N ASP A 162 -6.04 4.77 5.92
CA ASP A 162 -5.51 3.47 5.49
C ASP A 162 -4.00 3.26 5.72
N THR A 163 -3.37 3.91 6.71
CA THR A 163 -1.93 3.76 6.98
C THR A 163 -1.66 3.42 8.43
N PHE A 164 -1.11 2.22 8.64
CA PHE A 164 -0.69 1.73 9.94
C PHE A 164 0.80 1.95 10.14
N LEU A 165 1.12 2.69 11.20
CA LEU A 165 2.48 2.85 11.69
C LEU A 165 2.59 2.11 13.02
N VAL A 166 3.38 1.04 13.05
CA VAL A 166 3.61 0.25 14.26
C VAL A 166 5.12 0.27 14.57
N ASN A 167 5.48 0.89 15.69
CA ASN A 167 6.81 0.76 16.26
C ASN A 167 6.79 -0.43 17.22
N THR A 168 7.34 -1.56 16.81
CA THR A 168 7.18 -2.84 17.53
C THR A 168 8.31 -3.15 18.53
N SER A 169 9.48 -2.51 18.46
CA SER A 169 10.61 -2.97 19.30
C SER A 169 11.80 -2.02 19.47
N GLY A 170 11.75 -0.78 18.96
CA GLY A 170 12.86 0.19 19.13
C GLY A 170 14.04 0.03 18.15
N ASP A 171 14.22 -1.15 17.54
CA ASP A 171 15.32 -1.39 16.59
C ASP A 171 14.91 -1.23 15.11
N SER A 172 13.62 -1.20 14.82
CA SER A 172 13.11 -1.00 13.45
C SER A 172 11.72 -0.38 13.46
N PHE A 173 11.44 0.37 12.39
CA PHE A 173 10.16 1.01 12.15
C PHE A 173 9.42 0.30 11.02
N TYR A 174 8.21 -0.20 11.29
CA TYR A 174 7.42 -0.90 10.27
C TYR A 174 6.35 0.02 9.67
N ILE A 175 6.28 0.01 8.34
CA ILE A 175 5.26 0.70 7.56
C ILE A 175 4.46 -0.35 6.82
N ALA A 176 3.19 -0.50 7.21
CA ALA A 176 2.26 -1.40 6.53
C ALA A 176 1.36 -0.60 5.58
N ILE A 177 1.41 -0.94 4.29
CA ILE A 177 0.58 -0.39 3.23
C ILE A 177 -0.39 -1.49 2.81
N ASP A 178 -1.65 -1.41 3.23
CA ASP A 178 -2.68 -2.38 2.88
C ASP A 178 -3.40 -1.98 1.58
N GLU A 179 -4.02 -2.96 0.91
CA GLU A 179 -4.69 -2.79 -0.39
C GLU A 179 -3.84 -2.04 -1.43
N ALA A 180 -2.52 -2.23 -1.38
CA ALA A 180 -1.55 -1.54 -2.22
C ALA A 180 -1.78 -1.79 -3.71
N ASN A 181 -2.51 -2.84 -4.08
CA ASN A 181 -2.98 -3.06 -5.45
C ASN A 181 -3.85 -1.93 -6.02
N VAL A 182 -4.49 -1.13 -5.16
CA VAL A 182 -5.21 0.08 -5.58
C VAL A 182 -4.19 1.12 -6.07
N ALA A 183 -3.18 1.41 -5.25
CA ALA A 183 -2.10 2.31 -5.61
C ALA A 183 -1.24 1.78 -6.76
N SER A 184 -1.04 0.46 -6.88
CA SER A 184 -0.23 -0.13 -7.96
C SER A 184 -0.90 -0.03 -9.34
N ARG A 185 -2.22 0.19 -9.39
CA ARG A 185 -3.01 0.34 -10.63
C ARG A 185 -3.47 1.77 -10.88
N LYS A 186 -3.35 2.64 -9.88
CA LYS A 186 -3.70 4.04 -10.03
C LYS A 186 -2.52 4.75 -10.67
N HIS A 187 -2.77 5.46 -11.77
CA HIS A 187 -1.73 6.22 -12.45
C HIS A 187 -0.51 5.35 -12.82
N ASP A 188 -0.77 4.17 -13.39
CA ASP A 188 0.21 3.16 -13.81
C ASP A 188 1.34 3.71 -14.69
N GLU A 189 1.08 4.79 -15.42
CA GLU A 189 2.05 5.46 -16.29
C GLU A 189 2.39 6.90 -15.89
N ALA A 190 1.93 7.40 -14.75
CA ALA A 190 2.12 8.82 -14.43
C ALA A 190 3.54 9.18 -14.01
N PHE A 191 4.37 8.18 -13.71
CA PHE A 191 5.73 8.38 -13.22
C PHE A 191 6.69 7.70 -14.18
N GLU A 192 7.82 8.36 -14.48
CA GLU A 192 8.81 7.86 -15.42
C GLU A 192 10.22 8.12 -14.90
N ASP A 193 11.09 7.12 -15.01
CA ASP A 193 12.52 7.28 -14.78
C ASP A 193 13.31 6.55 -15.87
N GLN A 194 14.62 6.42 -15.69
CA GLN A 194 15.50 5.77 -16.68
C GLN A 194 15.20 4.26 -16.88
N HIS A 195 14.34 3.66 -16.04
CA HIS A 195 13.88 2.28 -16.12
C HIS A 195 12.45 2.15 -16.68
N GLY A 196 11.86 3.26 -17.15
CA GLY A 196 10.54 3.29 -17.76
C GLY A 196 9.47 3.88 -16.83
N ARG A 197 8.22 3.57 -17.17
CA ARG A 197 7.04 4.09 -16.46
C ARG A 197 6.63 3.18 -15.32
N TYR A 198 6.03 3.75 -14.28
CA TYR A 198 5.66 3.00 -13.08
C TYR A 198 4.51 3.65 -12.29
N PRO A 199 3.83 2.89 -11.39
CA PRO A 199 2.67 3.39 -10.67
C PRO A 199 3.03 4.26 -9.45
N ILE A 200 2.04 4.99 -8.95
CA ILE A 200 2.16 5.82 -7.74
C ILE A 200 2.69 5.06 -6.51
N LEU A 201 2.39 3.76 -6.40
CA LEU A 201 2.85 2.96 -5.28
C LEU A 201 4.37 3.03 -5.08
N LYS A 202 5.17 3.02 -6.16
CA LYS A 202 6.64 3.14 -6.04
C LYS A 202 7.04 4.50 -5.51
N GLU A 203 6.40 5.58 -5.97
CA GLU A 203 6.71 6.93 -5.46
C GLU A 203 6.31 7.11 -4.01
N ILE A 204 5.21 6.51 -3.56
CA ILE A 204 4.84 6.50 -2.14
C ILE A 204 5.97 5.86 -1.33
N ILE A 205 6.42 4.66 -1.73
CA ILE A 205 7.49 3.94 -1.03
C ILE A 205 8.81 4.71 -1.08
N ARG A 206 9.21 5.25 -2.24
CA ARG A 206 10.42 6.09 -2.41
C ARG A 206 10.35 7.36 -1.59
N GLY A 207 9.21 8.02 -1.55
CA GLY A 207 8.97 9.22 -0.74
C GLY A 207 9.17 8.92 0.74
N LEU A 208 8.57 7.84 1.24
CA LEU A 208 8.72 7.39 2.62
C LEU A 208 10.18 6.99 2.93
N ARG A 209 10.84 6.25 2.04
CA ARG A 209 12.27 5.91 2.17
C ARG A 209 13.16 7.14 2.26
N ARG A 210 12.95 8.15 1.40
CA ARG A 210 13.74 9.39 1.41
C ARG A 210 13.59 10.17 2.71
N GLN A 211 12.35 10.31 3.19
CA GLN A 211 12.07 11.10 4.40
C GLN A 211 12.61 10.45 5.67
N ILE A 212 12.54 9.12 5.75
CA ILE A 212 12.92 8.40 6.97
C ILE A 212 14.36 7.88 6.88
N GLY A 213 14.94 7.76 5.68
CA GLY A 213 16.33 7.34 5.47
C GLY A 213 17.36 8.27 6.09
N SER A 214 17.00 9.53 6.37
CA SER A 214 17.83 10.43 7.18
C SER A 214 17.86 10.08 8.68
N SER A 215 16.97 9.19 9.14
CA SER A 215 16.96 8.68 10.51
C SER A 215 17.89 7.47 10.64
N LYS A 216 18.48 7.28 11.82
CA LYS A 216 19.35 6.13 12.13
C LYS A 216 18.59 4.81 12.33
N ILE A 217 17.26 4.82 12.20
CA ILE A 217 16.40 3.69 12.54
C ILE A 217 16.07 2.93 11.25
N PRO A 218 16.40 1.62 11.18
CA PRO A 218 16.00 0.77 10.07
C PRO A 218 14.49 0.81 9.82
N ILE A 219 14.08 0.89 8.57
CA ILE A 219 12.66 0.89 8.18
C ILE A 219 12.38 -0.40 7.42
N ARG A 220 11.22 -1.01 7.72
CA ARG A 220 10.73 -2.21 7.04
C ARG A 220 9.35 -1.92 6.46
N PHE A 221 9.17 -2.27 5.20
CA PHE A 221 7.89 -2.11 4.52
C PHE A 221 7.16 -3.45 4.47
N VAL A 222 5.86 -3.43 4.76
CA VAL A 222 4.93 -4.53 4.53
C VAL A 222 3.89 -4.01 3.56
N VAL A 223 3.95 -4.43 2.30
CA VAL A 223 3.07 -3.91 1.24
C VAL A 223 2.12 -5.03 0.82
N ALA A 224 0.89 -4.99 1.31
CA ALA A 224 -0.10 -6.02 1.12
C ALA A 224 -1.11 -5.64 0.03
N GLY A 225 -1.53 -6.61 -0.78
CA GLY A 225 -2.61 -6.40 -1.74
C GLY A 225 -3.13 -7.70 -2.35
N THR A 226 -4.30 -7.65 -2.97
CA THR A 226 -4.85 -8.81 -3.68
C THR A 226 -3.99 -9.19 -4.89
N MET A 227 -3.60 -8.21 -5.71
CA MET A 227 -2.72 -8.43 -6.87
C MET A 227 -1.89 -7.18 -7.11
N ILE A 228 -0.62 -7.23 -6.73
CA ILE A 228 0.36 -6.19 -7.02
C ILE A 228 1.21 -6.72 -8.19
N PRO A 229 1.28 -6.01 -9.34
CA PRO A 229 2.09 -6.43 -10.48
C PRO A 229 3.58 -6.43 -10.09
N GLU A 230 4.23 -7.60 -10.19
CA GLU A 230 5.63 -7.79 -9.81
C GLU A 230 6.59 -7.10 -10.77
N ASP A 231 6.23 -7.07 -12.05
CA ASP A 231 6.94 -6.39 -13.13
C ASP A 231 7.19 -4.91 -12.84
N HIS A 232 6.30 -4.23 -12.11
CA HIS A 232 6.52 -2.85 -11.68
C HIS A 232 7.74 -2.68 -10.75
N PHE A 233 8.14 -3.75 -10.04
CA PHE A 233 9.22 -3.73 -9.06
C PHE A 233 10.46 -4.49 -9.53
N GLN A 234 10.45 -5.08 -10.72
CA GLN A 234 11.65 -5.63 -11.33
C GLN A 234 12.54 -4.45 -11.78
N SER A 235 13.69 -4.25 -11.12
CA SER A 235 14.65 -3.21 -11.49
C SER A 235 16.00 -3.81 -11.81
N THR A 236 16.60 -3.37 -12.92
CA THR A 236 17.97 -3.74 -13.29
C THR A 236 19.03 -3.12 -12.37
N VAL A 237 18.64 -2.11 -11.57
CA VAL A 237 19.53 -1.37 -10.66
C VAL A 237 19.40 -1.84 -9.21
N GLY A 238 18.62 -2.89 -8.97
CA GLY A 238 18.50 -3.53 -7.68
C GLY A 238 17.83 -2.70 -6.58
N GLU A 239 17.14 -1.62 -6.95
CA GLU A 239 16.44 -0.73 -6.00
C GLU A 239 15.42 -1.46 -5.13
N TRP A 240 14.85 -2.55 -5.66
CA TRP A 240 13.81 -3.35 -5.03
C TRP A 240 14.31 -4.74 -4.65
N ASP A 241 15.62 -5.02 -4.75
CA ASP A 241 16.19 -6.34 -4.45
C ASP A 241 16.09 -6.67 -2.96
N ASP A 242 15.92 -5.65 -2.12
CA ASP A 242 15.64 -5.85 -0.71
C ASP A 242 14.19 -6.32 -0.48
N PHE A 243 13.26 -6.10 -1.41
CA PHE A 243 11.90 -6.60 -1.28
C PHE A 243 11.78 -8.09 -1.59
N ARG A 244 11.12 -8.81 -0.68
CA ARG A 244 10.76 -10.21 -0.89
C ARG A 244 9.26 -10.34 -1.17
N TRP A 245 8.96 -10.93 -2.31
CA TRP A 245 7.61 -11.35 -2.67
C TRP A 245 7.18 -12.54 -1.80
N CYS A 246 6.05 -12.39 -1.14
CA CYS A 246 5.41 -13.46 -0.40
C CYS A 246 3.94 -13.55 -0.83
N SER A 247 3.45 -14.76 -1.09
CA SER A 247 2.01 -15.01 -1.27
C SER A 247 1.49 -15.95 -0.18
N ASP A 248 2.29 -16.14 0.88
CA ASP A 248 2.05 -17.12 1.92
C ASP A 248 1.17 -16.55 3.03
N THR A 249 0.09 -15.86 2.66
CA THR A 249 -1.01 -15.56 3.60
C THR A 249 -1.75 -16.83 4.02
N GLY A 250 -1.30 -17.99 3.54
CA GLY A 250 -2.03 -19.23 3.51
C GLY A 250 -3.26 -19.15 2.63
N SER A 251 -3.71 -20.30 2.19
CA SER A 251 -5.09 -20.49 1.74
C SER A 251 -5.53 -21.85 2.23
N PHE A 252 -6.83 -22.01 2.46
CA PHE A 252 -7.41 -23.32 2.69
C PHE A 252 -7.38 -24.09 1.36
N ASN A 253 -6.20 -24.56 0.96
CA ASN A 253 -5.95 -25.42 -0.21
C ASN A 253 -5.78 -26.89 0.19
N ASP A 254 -5.48 -27.14 1.46
CA ASP A 254 -5.50 -28.47 2.07
C ASP A 254 -6.78 -28.69 2.90
N PRO A 255 -7.50 -29.80 2.70
CA PRO A 255 -8.73 -30.11 3.45
C PRO A 255 -8.49 -30.36 4.95
N GLU A 256 -7.32 -30.86 5.35
CA GLU A 256 -7.00 -31.08 6.77
C GLU A 256 -6.71 -29.78 7.49
N ASP A 257 -6.04 -28.81 6.84
CA ASP A 257 -5.84 -27.48 7.38
C ASP A 257 -7.17 -26.73 7.55
N HIS A 258 -8.07 -26.84 6.58
CA HIS A 258 -9.42 -26.30 6.69
C HIS A 258 -10.22 -26.96 7.82
N ARG A 259 -10.19 -28.29 7.90
CA ARG A 259 -10.82 -29.04 9.00
C ARG A 259 -10.25 -28.60 10.35
N ARG A 260 -8.91 -28.53 10.48
CA ARG A 260 -8.23 -28.10 11.72
C ARG A 260 -8.65 -26.70 12.11
N TYR A 261 -8.79 -25.77 11.16
CA TYR A 261 -9.29 -24.43 11.44
C TYR A 261 -10.75 -24.45 11.91
N VAL A 262 -11.63 -25.11 11.17
CA VAL A 262 -13.08 -25.16 11.43
C VAL A 262 -13.40 -25.82 12.77
N SER A 263 -12.71 -26.92 13.11
CA SER A 263 -12.93 -27.67 14.35
C SER A 263 -12.62 -26.85 15.61
N GLN A 264 -11.81 -25.79 15.53
CA GLN A 264 -11.56 -24.90 16.67
C GLN A 264 -12.81 -24.13 17.13
N PHE A 265 -13.80 -24.02 16.25
CA PHE A 265 -15.04 -23.30 16.46
C PHE A 265 -16.26 -24.22 16.55
N MET A 266 -16.06 -25.53 16.69
CA MET A 266 -17.14 -26.51 16.81
C MET A 266 -16.95 -27.32 18.10
N PRO A 267 -18.03 -27.66 18.83
CA PRO A 267 -17.94 -28.63 19.91
C PRO A 267 -17.41 -29.97 19.40
N ASP A 268 -16.53 -30.64 20.14
CA ASP A 268 -15.95 -31.94 19.76
C ASP A 268 -17.03 -33.01 19.51
N SER A 269 -18.12 -32.96 20.29
CA SER A 269 -19.28 -33.83 20.12
C SER A 269 -19.97 -33.64 18.78
N PHE A 270 -20.03 -32.40 18.28
CA PHE A 270 -20.61 -32.09 16.98
C PHE A 270 -19.63 -32.38 15.85
N SER A 271 -18.38 -31.91 15.95
CA SER A 271 -17.36 -32.09 14.92
C SER A 271 -17.08 -33.58 14.67
N SER A 272 -17.11 -34.43 15.69
CA SER A 272 -16.92 -35.89 15.56
C SER A 272 -18.17 -36.64 15.08
N SER A 273 -19.34 -36.00 15.08
CA SER A 273 -20.58 -36.63 14.59
C SER A 273 -20.58 -36.76 13.07
N VAL A 274 -21.35 -37.73 12.54
CA VAL A 274 -21.53 -37.92 11.09
C VAL A 274 -22.03 -36.63 10.42
N THR A 275 -22.98 -35.94 11.05
CA THR A 275 -23.56 -34.68 10.54
C THR A 275 -22.53 -33.55 10.52
N GLY A 276 -21.69 -33.45 11.56
CA GLY A 276 -20.64 -32.44 11.64
C GLY A 276 -19.51 -32.69 10.64
N GLN A 277 -19.04 -33.93 10.51
CA GLN A 277 -18.05 -34.31 9.49
C GLN A 277 -18.55 -34.03 8.07
N ALA A 278 -19.82 -34.36 7.79
CA ALA A 278 -20.45 -34.03 6.51
C ALA A 278 -20.53 -32.52 6.28
N LEU A 279 -20.80 -31.72 7.33
CA LEU A 279 -20.83 -30.26 7.22
C LEU A 279 -19.45 -29.71 6.93
N ILE A 280 -18.41 -30.15 7.65
CA ILE A 280 -17.02 -29.72 7.45
C ILE A 280 -16.58 -30.04 6.02
N ALA A 281 -16.85 -31.25 5.53
CA ALA A 281 -16.54 -31.64 4.16
C ALA A 281 -17.25 -30.74 3.13
N ARG A 282 -18.51 -30.36 3.37
CA ARG A 282 -19.21 -29.41 2.51
C ARG A 282 -18.64 -28.00 2.63
N MET A 283 -18.30 -27.53 3.83
CA MET A 283 -17.69 -26.22 4.03
C MET A 283 -16.38 -26.13 3.26
N TRP A 284 -15.56 -27.17 3.30
CA TRP A 284 -14.37 -27.29 2.47
C TRP A 284 -14.72 -27.14 0.98
N TYR A 285 -15.63 -27.97 0.47
CA TYR A 285 -16.00 -27.95 -0.95
C TYR A 285 -16.47 -26.56 -1.43
N TRP A 286 -17.32 -25.89 -0.63
CA TRP A 286 -17.93 -24.61 -1.01
C TRP A 286 -17.07 -23.38 -0.67
N LEU A 287 -16.25 -23.44 0.37
CA LEU A 287 -15.53 -22.28 0.94
C LEU A 287 -14.00 -22.40 0.83
N ARG A 288 -13.49 -23.43 0.15
CA ARG A 288 -12.04 -23.63 -0.08
C ARG A 288 -11.35 -22.39 -0.62
N GLY A 289 -10.10 -22.21 -0.22
CA GLY A 289 -9.22 -21.12 -0.62
C GLY A 289 -9.54 -19.76 -0.01
N ARG A 290 -10.66 -19.60 0.72
CA ARG A 290 -11.14 -18.30 1.17
C ARG A 290 -11.41 -18.28 2.67
N HIS A 291 -10.39 -17.90 3.43
CA HIS A 291 -10.46 -17.70 4.89
C HIS A 291 -11.66 -16.86 5.32
N ARG A 292 -11.86 -15.71 4.66
CA ARG A 292 -12.97 -14.79 4.95
C ARG A 292 -14.34 -15.46 4.82
N TYR A 293 -14.52 -16.35 3.85
CA TYR A 293 -15.80 -17.00 3.60
C TYR A 293 -16.09 -18.08 4.64
N THR A 294 -15.06 -18.87 4.97
CA THR A 294 -15.13 -19.86 6.06
C THR A 294 -15.43 -19.18 7.40
N ALA A 295 -14.72 -18.10 7.73
CA ALA A 295 -14.95 -17.33 8.94
C ALA A 295 -16.36 -16.70 9.00
N SER A 296 -16.85 -16.15 7.88
CA SER A 296 -18.19 -15.56 7.80
C SER A 296 -19.28 -16.62 8.00
N PHE A 297 -19.11 -17.80 7.39
CA PHE A 297 -20.02 -18.92 7.60
C PHE A 297 -20.00 -19.40 9.05
N LEU A 298 -18.82 -19.56 9.65
CA LEU A 298 -18.68 -19.94 11.05
C LEU A 298 -19.37 -18.94 11.98
N ALA A 299 -19.24 -17.63 11.73
CA ALA A 299 -19.93 -16.62 12.51
C ALA A 299 -21.46 -16.76 12.44
N VAL A 300 -22.00 -17.06 11.25
CA VAL A 300 -23.44 -17.31 11.06
C VAL A 300 -23.88 -18.61 11.71
N LEU A 301 -23.07 -19.66 11.60
CA LEU A 301 -23.31 -20.95 12.23
C LEU A 301 -23.39 -20.83 13.76
N LEU A 302 -22.43 -20.10 14.36
CA LEU A 302 -22.37 -19.82 15.80
C LEU A 302 -23.57 -18.98 16.26
N ARG A 303 -23.92 -17.92 15.51
CA ARG A 303 -25.09 -17.08 15.82
C ARG A 303 -26.41 -17.85 15.78
N ASN A 304 -26.51 -18.87 14.94
CA ASN A 304 -27.69 -19.73 14.84
C ASN A 304 -27.63 -20.95 15.77
N ASN A 305 -26.67 -21.04 16.70
CA ASN A 305 -26.50 -22.18 17.60
C ASN A 305 -26.53 -23.52 16.86
N TYR A 306 -25.90 -23.60 15.68
CA TYR A 306 -25.87 -24.79 14.83
C TYR A 306 -27.25 -25.30 14.37
N GLN A 307 -28.31 -24.47 14.41
CA GLN A 307 -29.60 -24.84 13.86
C GLN A 307 -29.54 -24.93 12.34
N SER A 308 -29.95 -26.08 11.79
CA SER A 308 -30.01 -26.36 10.35
C SER A 308 -28.71 -26.00 9.59
N PRO A 309 -27.54 -26.52 10.01
CA PRO A 309 -26.26 -26.00 9.57
C PRO A 309 -25.98 -26.28 8.10
N HIS A 310 -26.51 -27.39 7.59
CA HIS A 310 -26.47 -27.79 6.18
C HIS A 310 -27.31 -26.91 5.27
N THR A 311 -28.39 -26.31 5.80
CA THR A 311 -29.28 -25.39 5.08
C THR A 311 -28.65 -24.01 4.97
N LEU A 312 -27.91 -23.56 6.00
CA LEU A 312 -27.13 -22.32 5.96
C LEU A 312 -26.06 -22.34 4.86
N LEU A 313 -25.53 -23.52 4.54
CA LEU A 313 -24.55 -23.72 3.47
C LEU A 313 -25.20 -23.99 2.09
N GLY A 314 -26.52 -23.81 1.97
CA GLY A 314 -27.22 -23.87 0.68
C GLY A 314 -26.91 -22.65 -0.20
N GLY A 315 -26.98 -22.83 -1.53
CA GLY A 315 -26.53 -21.81 -2.50
C GLY A 315 -27.16 -20.42 -2.31
N ARG A 316 -28.45 -20.34 -1.94
CA ARG A 316 -29.12 -19.06 -1.68
C ARG A 316 -28.56 -18.36 -0.44
N ASN A 317 -28.26 -19.10 0.63
CA ASN A 317 -27.76 -18.54 1.89
C ASN A 317 -26.28 -18.19 1.82
N ILE A 318 -25.47 -18.95 1.08
CA ILE A 318 -24.06 -18.66 0.84
C ILE A 318 -23.85 -17.27 0.22
N ALA A 319 -24.67 -16.89 -0.76
CA ALA A 319 -24.58 -15.56 -1.39
C ALA A 319 -24.83 -14.42 -0.39
N ILE A 320 -25.74 -14.65 0.57
CA ILE A 320 -26.05 -13.71 1.66
C ILE A 320 -24.88 -13.60 2.63
N ILE A 321 -24.38 -14.76 3.08
CA ILE A 321 -23.32 -14.87 4.09
C ILE A 321 -22.02 -14.24 3.60
N ILE A 322 -21.75 -14.31 2.29
CA ILE A 322 -20.52 -13.80 1.67
C ILE A 322 -20.66 -12.33 1.22
N GLY A 323 -21.86 -11.75 1.32
CA GLY A 323 -22.09 -10.35 0.94
C GLY A 323 -22.10 -10.10 -0.57
N ILE A 324 -22.41 -11.11 -1.40
CA ILE A 324 -22.47 -11.01 -2.88
C ILE A 324 -23.86 -10.55 -3.34
N HIS A 325 -24.58 -9.77 -2.53
CA HIS A 325 -25.96 -9.38 -2.86
C HIS A 325 -26.09 -8.46 -4.08
N HIS A 326 -25.01 -7.78 -4.49
CA HIS A 326 -25.03 -6.85 -5.62
C HIS A 326 -24.58 -7.43 -6.96
N LEU A 327 -24.16 -8.71 -7.02
CA LEU A 327 -23.54 -9.29 -8.22
C LEU A 327 -24.25 -10.55 -8.76
N VAL A 328 -25.43 -10.91 -8.25
CA VAL A 328 -26.20 -12.05 -8.77
C VAL A 328 -27.42 -11.54 -9.55
N PRO A 329 -27.37 -11.51 -10.90
CA PRO A 329 -28.58 -11.39 -11.70
C PRO A 329 -29.52 -12.56 -11.38
N GLN A 330 -30.84 -12.35 -11.35
CA GLN A 330 -31.85 -13.35 -10.98
C GLN A 330 -31.96 -14.58 -11.92
N GLY A 331 -30.93 -14.96 -12.68
CA GLY A 331 -31.03 -15.91 -13.79
C GLY A 331 -29.96 -16.99 -13.93
N PHE A 332 -29.12 -17.27 -12.93
CA PHE A 332 -28.07 -18.30 -13.07
C PHE A 332 -28.31 -19.54 -12.21
N SER A 333 -28.98 -20.52 -12.81
CA SER A 333 -28.98 -21.92 -12.39
C SER A 333 -28.11 -22.72 -13.36
N ASN A 334 -26.81 -22.87 -13.05
CA ASN A 334 -26.02 -24.10 -13.20
C ASN A 334 -24.51 -23.81 -13.13
N GLY A 335 -23.79 -24.73 -12.49
CA GLY A 335 -22.42 -24.60 -12.04
C GLY A 335 -21.40 -24.41 -13.16
N HIS A 336 -20.62 -23.33 -13.06
CA HIS A 336 -19.17 -23.39 -12.86
C HIS A 336 -18.68 -21.95 -12.76
N LEU A 337 -18.35 -21.54 -11.54
CA LEU A 337 -17.81 -20.23 -11.27
C LEU A 337 -16.32 -20.42 -10.93
N ALA A 338 -15.47 -20.30 -11.95
CA ALA A 338 -14.02 -20.28 -11.80
C ALA A 338 -13.63 -18.94 -11.18
N TRP A 339 -13.37 -18.93 -9.88
CA TRP A 339 -12.82 -17.76 -9.20
C TRP A 339 -11.56 -18.13 -8.43
N SER A 340 -10.43 -18.15 -9.13
CA SER A 340 -9.12 -18.03 -8.50
C SER A 340 -8.77 -16.55 -8.37
N LYS A 341 -8.26 -16.13 -7.21
CA LYS A 341 -7.28 -15.04 -7.09
C LYS A 341 -6.69 -15.05 -5.68
N CYS A 342 -5.38 -15.20 -5.64
CA CYS A 342 -4.53 -15.20 -4.45
C CYS A 342 -4.47 -13.80 -3.83
N ILE A 343 -4.04 -13.74 -2.57
CA ILE A 343 -3.56 -12.52 -1.91
C ILE A 343 -2.04 -12.57 -2.00
N VAL A 344 -1.40 -11.46 -2.35
CA VAL A 344 0.06 -11.32 -2.41
C VAL A 344 0.48 -10.29 -1.37
N GLN A 345 1.28 -10.70 -0.39
CA GLN A 345 1.86 -9.84 0.63
C GLN A 345 3.35 -9.64 0.37
N LEU A 346 3.77 -8.43 0.04
CA LEU A 346 5.18 -8.09 0.02
C LEU A 346 5.65 -7.93 1.47
N LEU A 347 6.53 -8.82 1.93
CA LEU A 347 7.03 -8.86 3.30
C LEU A 347 8.55 -8.77 3.29
N LEU A 348 9.10 -7.86 4.10
CA LEU A 348 10.53 -7.65 4.26
C LEU A 348 10.94 -7.88 5.72
N PHE A 349 12.05 -8.60 5.91
CA PHE A 349 12.78 -8.70 7.18
C PHE A 349 14.03 -7.83 7.13
#